data_AF-A0A5C7BD51-F1
#
_entry.id   AF-A0A5C7BD51-F1
#
_cell.length_a   1.000
_cell.length_b   1.000
_cell.length_c   1.000
_cell.angle_alpha   90.00
_cell.angle_beta   90.00
_cell.angle_gamma   90.00
#
_symmetry.space_group_name_H-M   'P 1'
#
loop_
_entity.id
_entity.type
_entity.pdbx_description
1 polymer ?
#
loop_
_entity_poly.entity_id
_entity_poly.type
_entity_poly.pdbx_seq_one_letter_code
_entity_poly.pdbx_strand_id
1 'polypeptide(L)'
;MKLNYTFVFLFSVIIMSCSASKIEATPEQIKILDDLVAEQSFVIESDWALPQSTGSLMMLQNAGFLAPGDSASRISLIGNQNELRLKNDVLSSKLPYFGEVQSNTGYNGSDGSISFDGEMKGYKVIKNGNSSYTITFDARSHSENFDVTIHLYPNLRSDIILKGAKRFPIRYTGYVSPILE
;
A
#
# COMPACT_ATOMS: atom_id res chain seq x y z
N MET A 1 1.51 23.72 57.43
CA MET A 1 0.51 23.65 56.34
C MET A 1 0.05 22.21 56.21
N LYS A 2 -1.22 21.90 56.49
CA LYS A 2 -1.77 20.55 56.32
C LYS A 2 -1.97 20.33 54.82
N LEU A 3 -1.19 19.43 54.22
CA LEU A 3 -1.32 19.06 52.82
C LEU A 3 -2.60 18.22 52.67
N ASN A 4 -3.62 18.76 52.03
CA ASN A 4 -4.91 18.09 51.85
C ASN A 4 -4.79 16.98 50.80
N TYR A 5 -4.51 15.76 51.26
CA TYR A 5 -4.36 14.54 50.44
C TYR A 5 -5.62 14.19 49.62
N THR A 6 -6.78 14.73 49.99
CA THR A 6 -8.03 14.56 49.23
C THR A 6 -7.94 15.11 47.80
N PHE A 7 -7.16 16.16 47.57
CA PHE A 7 -7.00 16.76 46.23
C PHE A 7 -6.02 15.97 45.35
N VAL A 8 -5.03 15.31 45.97
CA VAL A 8 -4.05 14.46 45.27
C VAL A 8 -4.71 13.15 44.82
N PHE A 9 -5.65 12.62 45.60
CA PHE A 9 -6.37 11.39 45.24
C PHE A 9 -7.34 11.60 44.06
N LEU A 10 -7.93 12.79 43.93
CA LEU A 10 -8.86 13.12 42.85
C LEU A 10 -8.15 13.34 41.49
N PHE A 11 -6.89 13.78 41.50
CA PHE A 11 -6.10 14.00 40.28
C PHE A 11 -5.47 12.71 39.72
N SER A 12 -5.33 11.67 40.56
CA SER A 12 -4.78 10.36 40.18
C SER A 12 -5.72 9.51 39.31
N VAL A 13 -7.03 9.78 39.34
CA VAL A 13 -8.05 8.96 38.63
C VAL A 13 -8.17 9.31 37.14
N ILE A 14 -7.55 10.41 36.68
CA ILE A 14 -7.72 10.91 35.30
C ILE A 14 -6.70 10.30 34.32
N ILE A 15 -5.67 9.58 34.79
CA ILE A 15 -4.61 9.02 33.92
C ILE A 15 -4.85 7.58 33.44
N MET A 16 -6.05 7.02 33.63
CA MET A 16 -6.34 5.60 33.36
C MET A 16 -7.21 5.29 32.13
N SER A 17 -7.39 6.20 31.17
CA SER A 17 -8.08 5.81 29.93
C SER A 17 -7.59 6.54 28.68
N CYS A 18 -6.55 5.99 28.07
CA CYS A 18 -6.34 6.08 26.63
C CYS A 18 -5.72 4.76 26.17
N SER A 19 -6.50 3.68 26.21
CA SER A 19 -6.19 2.50 25.39
C SER A 19 -6.72 2.81 24.00
N ALA A 20 -5.81 3.10 23.06
CA ALA A 20 -6.18 3.18 21.65
C ALA A 20 -6.83 1.85 21.26
N SER A 21 -8.15 1.88 20.98
CA SER A 21 -8.88 0.72 20.51
C SER A 21 -8.22 0.24 19.23
N LYS A 22 -7.63 -0.95 19.25
CA LYS A 22 -7.24 -1.63 18.01
C LYS A 22 -8.56 -1.94 17.32
N ILE A 23 -8.78 -1.37 16.14
CA ILE A 23 -9.93 -1.76 15.32
C ILE A 23 -9.69 -3.22 14.93
N GLU A 24 -10.25 -4.15 15.69
CA GLU A 24 -10.18 -5.57 15.41
C GLU A 24 -11.05 -5.86 14.19
N ALA A 25 -10.50 -6.59 13.23
CA ALA A 25 -11.25 -7.01 12.07
C ALA A 25 -12.32 -8.03 12.48
N THR A 26 -13.47 -7.95 11.81
CA THR A 26 -14.58 -8.89 12.06
C THR A 26 -14.23 -10.30 11.57
N PRO A 27 -14.77 -11.37 12.19
CA PRO A 27 -14.61 -12.74 11.70
C PRO A 27 -15.01 -12.90 10.23
N GLU A 28 -16.02 -12.15 9.78
CA GLU A 28 -16.49 -12.12 8.41
C GLU A 28 -15.43 -11.56 7.45
N GLN A 29 -14.78 -10.44 7.80
CA GLN A 29 -13.70 -9.87 6.99
C GLN A 29 -12.49 -10.81 6.90
N ILE A 30 -12.16 -11.49 8.01
CA ILE A 30 -11.07 -12.49 8.03
C ILE A 30 -11.41 -13.64 7.08
N LYS A 31 -12.66 -14.14 7.11
CA LYS A 31 -13.10 -15.20 6.21
C LYS A 31 -13.03 -14.76 4.75
N ILE A 32 -13.53 -13.56 4.44
CA ILE A 32 -13.44 -12.98 3.08
C ILE A 32 -11.98 -12.94 2.62
N LEU A 33 -11.07 -12.44 3.45
CA LEU A 33 -9.65 -12.38 3.11
C LEU A 33 -9.06 -13.79 2.87
N ASP A 34 -9.39 -14.75 3.72
CA ASP A 34 -8.95 -16.14 3.58
C ASP A 34 -9.42 -16.73 2.24
N ASP A 35 -10.69 -16.52 1.87
CA ASP A 35 -11.26 -16.98 0.60
C ASP A 35 -10.54 -16.32 -0.60
N LEU A 36 -10.36 -14.99 -0.59
CA LEU A 36 -9.69 -14.24 -1.67
C LEU A 36 -8.27 -14.76 -1.95
N VAL A 37 -7.51 -15.04 -0.89
CA VAL A 37 -6.14 -15.55 -1.01
C VAL A 37 -6.10 -17.01 -1.45
N ALA A 38 -7.00 -17.85 -0.91
CA ALA A 38 -7.09 -19.26 -1.26
C ALA A 38 -7.52 -19.47 -2.73
N GLU A 39 -8.42 -18.64 -3.22
CA GLU A 39 -8.91 -18.67 -4.60
C GLU A 39 -7.96 -17.96 -5.59
N GLN A 40 -6.96 -17.23 -5.09
CA GLN A 40 -6.09 -16.36 -5.90
C GLN A 40 -6.90 -15.47 -6.86
N SER A 41 -8.01 -14.93 -6.36
CA SER A 41 -9.01 -14.20 -7.16
C SER A 41 -9.41 -12.95 -6.40
N PHE A 42 -8.72 -11.85 -6.66
CA PHE A 42 -8.97 -10.58 -6.01
C PHE A 42 -8.51 -9.39 -6.84
N VAL A 43 -9.05 -8.24 -6.47
CA VAL A 43 -8.65 -6.93 -6.99
C VAL A 43 -8.20 -6.05 -5.83
N ILE A 44 -7.15 -5.27 -6.07
CA ILE A 44 -6.68 -4.22 -5.16
C ILE A 44 -6.86 -2.88 -5.85
N GLU A 45 -7.61 -2.00 -5.18
CA GLU A 45 -7.72 -0.59 -5.51
C GLU A 45 -7.03 0.23 -4.42
N SER A 46 -6.18 1.17 -4.84
CA SER A 46 -5.34 2.01 -4.00
C SER A 46 -5.88 3.42 -3.93
N ASP A 47 -5.90 3.98 -2.72
CA ASP A 47 -6.25 5.38 -2.47
C ASP A 47 -5.03 6.31 -2.56
N TRP A 48 -3.85 5.79 -2.25
CA TRP A 48 -2.62 6.57 -2.14
C TRP A 48 -1.44 5.85 -2.78
N ALA A 49 -0.63 6.62 -3.50
CA ALA A 49 0.74 6.29 -3.87
C ALA A 49 1.71 6.99 -2.92
N LEU A 50 2.71 6.27 -2.43
CA LEU A 50 3.73 6.74 -1.50
C LEU A 50 5.12 6.51 -2.14
N PRO A 51 5.56 7.42 -3.03
CA PRO A 51 6.89 7.35 -3.58
C PRO A 51 7.96 7.60 -2.50
N GLN A 52 9.17 7.11 -2.73
CA GLN A 52 10.31 7.51 -1.93
C GLN A 52 10.53 9.03 -2.06
N SER A 53 10.56 9.74 -0.94
CA SER A 53 10.84 11.17 -0.94
C SER A 53 12.26 11.43 -1.43
N THR A 54 12.40 12.18 -2.54
CA THR A 54 13.69 12.60 -3.10
C THR A 54 13.80 14.12 -3.12
N GLY A 55 15.03 14.63 -3.31
CA GLY A 55 15.26 16.06 -3.47
C GLY A 55 14.48 16.65 -4.65
N SER A 56 14.37 15.91 -5.76
CA SER A 56 13.64 16.34 -6.96
C SER A 56 12.14 16.48 -6.68
N LEU A 57 11.53 15.50 -6.00
CA LEU A 57 10.10 15.58 -5.63
C LEU A 57 9.84 16.72 -4.62
N MET A 58 10.76 16.94 -3.68
CA MET A 58 10.68 18.07 -2.75
C MET A 58 10.76 19.43 -3.48
N MET A 59 11.60 19.55 -4.51
CA MET A 59 11.66 20.76 -5.33
C MET A 59 10.34 21.00 -6.08
N LEU A 60 9.76 19.96 -6.68
CA LEU A 60 8.45 20.07 -7.34
C LEU A 60 7.34 20.51 -6.38
N GLN A 61 7.34 19.96 -5.16
CA GLN A 61 6.43 20.38 -4.11
C GLN A 61 6.60 21.86 -3.76
N ASN A 62 7.84 22.31 -3.51
CA ASN A 62 8.13 23.69 -3.15
C ASN A 62 7.83 24.70 -4.27
N ALA A 63 7.92 24.25 -5.53
CA ALA A 63 7.54 25.03 -6.70
C ALA A 63 6.02 25.03 -6.98
N GLY A 64 5.21 24.31 -6.18
CA GLY A 64 3.76 24.31 -6.29
C GLY A 64 3.19 23.47 -7.43
N PHE A 65 3.94 22.46 -7.92
CA PHE A 65 3.46 21.58 -9.01
C PHE A 65 2.53 20.45 -8.54
N LEU A 66 2.48 20.15 -7.24
CA LEU A 66 1.63 19.09 -6.69
C LEU A 66 0.22 19.60 -6.41
N ALA A 67 -0.78 18.72 -6.56
CA ALA A 67 -2.17 19.06 -6.31
C ALA A 67 -2.42 19.33 -4.81
N PRO A 68 -3.46 20.10 -4.46
CA PRO A 68 -3.82 20.32 -3.05
C PRO A 68 -4.08 19.01 -2.30
N GLY A 69 -3.38 18.80 -1.18
CA GLY A 69 -3.47 17.59 -0.35
C GLY A 69 -2.40 16.53 -0.63
N ASP A 70 -1.71 16.64 -1.77
CA ASP A 70 -0.57 15.81 -2.15
C ASP A 70 0.75 16.33 -1.56
N SER A 71 1.74 15.46 -1.49
CA SER A 71 3.11 15.76 -1.11
C SER A 71 4.11 14.90 -1.87
N ALA A 72 5.39 15.25 -1.79
CA ALA A 72 6.50 14.51 -2.38
C ALA A 72 6.59 13.03 -1.92
N SER A 73 5.86 12.65 -0.88
CA SER A 73 5.83 11.28 -0.34
C SER A 73 4.43 10.67 -0.32
N ARG A 74 3.41 11.37 -0.83
CA ARG A 74 2.02 10.91 -0.77
C ARG A 74 1.16 11.61 -1.83
N ILE A 75 0.74 10.84 -2.82
CA ILE A 75 -0.09 11.30 -3.94
C ILE A 75 -1.43 10.58 -3.90
N SER A 76 -2.53 11.32 -3.98
CA SER A 76 -3.88 10.77 -4.05
C SER A 76 -4.10 10.05 -5.39
N LEU A 77 -4.68 8.86 -5.31
CA LEU A 77 -5.08 8.06 -6.47
C LEU A 77 -6.59 8.05 -6.68
N ILE A 78 -7.35 8.71 -5.81
CA ILE A 78 -8.81 8.80 -5.91
C ILE A 78 -9.18 9.39 -7.27
N GLY A 79 -10.01 8.67 -8.02
CA GLY A 79 -10.43 9.05 -9.37
C GLY A 79 -9.44 8.72 -10.49
N ASN A 80 -8.30 8.09 -10.18
CA ASN A 80 -7.33 7.61 -11.16
C ASN A 80 -7.34 6.09 -11.22
N GLN A 81 -7.22 5.51 -12.43
CA GLN A 81 -7.11 4.07 -12.60
C GLN A 81 -5.79 3.56 -11.98
N ASN A 82 -5.89 2.64 -11.01
CA ASN A 82 -4.74 2.17 -10.23
C ASN A 82 -4.84 0.68 -9.82
N GLU A 83 -5.62 -0.11 -10.54
CA GLU A 83 -5.96 -1.49 -10.17
C GLU A 83 -4.76 -2.45 -10.26
N LEU A 84 -4.64 -3.37 -9.29
CA LEU A 84 -3.91 -4.63 -9.40
C LEU A 84 -4.88 -5.79 -9.23
N ARG A 85 -4.95 -6.65 -10.23
CA ARG A 85 -5.85 -7.81 -10.29
C ARG A 85 -5.05 -9.10 -10.40
N LEU A 86 -5.39 -10.06 -9.54
CA LEU A 86 -4.88 -11.42 -9.61
C LEU A 86 -6.06 -12.37 -9.82
N LYS A 87 -6.01 -13.19 -10.86
CA LYS A 87 -7.00 -14.24 -11.12
C LYS A 87 -6.32 -15.48 -11.68
N ASN A 88 -6.36 -16.60 -10.95
CA ASN A 88 -5.81 -17.89 -11.37
C ASN A 88 -4.36 -17.78 -11.89
N ASP A 89 -3.46 -17.24 -11.07
CA ASP A 89 -2.05 -16.96 -11.40
C ASP A 89 -1.78 -15.93 -12.51
N VAL A 90 -2.82 -15.34 -13.12
CA VAL A 90 -2.69 -14.25 -14.08
C VAL A 90 -2.75 -12.91 -13.35
N LEU A 91 -1.65 -12.15 -13.45
CA LEU A 91 -1.54 -10.80 -12.91
C LEU A 91 -1.81 -9.77 -14.01
N SER A 92 -2.70 -8.83 -13.72
CA SER A 92 -2.94 -7.64 -14.54
C SER A 92 -2.90 -6.41 -13.63
N SER A 93 -2.16 -5.38 -14.01
CA SER A 93 -2.14 -4.13 -13.23
C SER A 93 -1.94 -2.90 -14.09
N LYS A 94 -2.37 -1.75 -13.55
CA LYS A 94 -2.01 -0.43 -14.05
C LYS A 94 -1.78 0.49 -12.88
N LEU A 95 -0.54 0.60 -12.42
CA LEU A 95 -0.18 1.33 -11.20
C LEU A 95 0.57 2.63 -11.56
N PRO A 96 -0.04 3.83 -11.40
CA PRO A 96 0.63 5.10 -11.68
C PRO A 96 1.91 5.27 -10.86
N TYR A 97 3.00 5.76 -11.47
CA TYR A 97 4.28 5.96 -10.81
C TYR A 97 4.57 7.45 -10.61
N PHE A 98 4.72 7.87 -9.36
CA PHE A 98 4.99 9.26 -8.96
C PHE A 98 6.37 9.45 -8.31
N GLY A 99 7.27 8.49 -8.51
CA GLY A 99 8.63 8.54 -7.98
C GLY A 99 9.66 9.07 -8.98
N GLU A 100 10.92 8.95 -8.62
CA GLU A 100 12.05 9.36 -9.46
C GLU A 100 12.72 8.15 -10.12
N VAL A 101 12.96 8.26 -11.42
CA VAL A 101 13.68 7.26 -12.23
C VAL A 101 15.18 7.54 -12.17
N GLN A 102 16.00 6.56 -11.77
CA GLN A 102 17.45 6.73 -11.56
C GLN A 102 18.29 6.38 -12.79
N SER A 103 17.78 5.52 -13.67
CA SER A 103 18.49 5.08 -14.87
C SER A 103 17.96 5.81 -16.10
N ASN A 104 18.83 6.09 -17.08
CA ASN A 104 18.45 6.65 -18.37
C ASN A 104 17.58 5.63 -19.15
N THR A 105 16.30 5.58 -18.82
CA THR A 105 15.28 5.05 -19.72
C THR A 105 15.35 5.96 -20.94
N GLY A 106 15.85 5.47 -22.08
CA GLY A 106 16.07 6.30 -23.28
C GLY A 106 14.87 7.18 -23.66
N TYR A 107 15.07 8.07 -24.63
CA TYR A 107 14.19 9.20 -25.03
C TYR A 107 12.66 8.97 -25.11
N ASN A 108 12.19 7.73 -25.08
CA ASN A 108 10.78 7.36 -24.90
C ASN A 108 10.43 7.25 -23.41
N GLY A 109 10.10 8.39 -22.79
CA GLY A 109 9.56 8.48 -21.43
C GLY A 109 8.12 7.93 -21.29
N SER A 110 7.84 6.73 -21.79
CA SER A 110 6.45 6.29 -22.03
C SER A 110 5.72 5.66 -20.86
N ASP A 111 6.40 5.25 -19.79
CA ASP A 111 5.73 4.42 -18.80
C ASP A 111 5.50 5.20 -17.50
N GLY A 112 4.55 6.13 -17.57
CA GLY A 112 4.01 6.83 -16.39
C GLY A 112 3.29 5.90 -15.41
N SER A 113 3.03 4.65 -15.80
CA SER A 113 2.53 3.57 -14.95
C SER A 113 3.41 2.34 -15.02
N ILE A 114 3.41 1.56 -13.94
CA ILE A 114 3.93 0.20 -13.87
C ILE A 114 2.77 -0.73 -14.21
N SER A 115 2.91 -1.48 -15.31
CA SER A 115 1.84 -2.33 -15.82
C SER A 115 2.36 -3.76 -15.89
N PHE A 116 1.79 -4.63 -15.07
CA PHE A 116 2.02 -6.07 -15.15
C PHE A 116 0.93 -6.68 -16.03
N ASP A 117 1.35 -7.53 -16.96
CA ASP A 117 0.44 -8.28 -17.82
C ASP A 117 1.06 -9.66 -18.05
N GLY A 118 0.56 -10.66 -17.32
CA GLY A 118 0.96 -12.05 -17.48
C GLY A 118 1.40 -12.74 -16.19
N GLU A 119 2.36 -13.66 -16.34
CA GLU A 119 2.76 -14.60 -15.30
C GLU A 119 3.69 -13.99 -14.24
N MET A 120 3.47 -14.40 -13.00
CA MET A 120 4.35 -14.11 -11.86
C MET A 120 5.43 -15.17 -11.73
N LYS A 121 6.63 -14.79 -11.27
CA LYS A 121 7.69 -15.75 -10.93
C LYS A 121 7.91 -15.82 -9.43
N GLY A 122 8.14 -17.02 -8.91
CA GLY A 122 8.46 -17.22 -7.50
C GLY A 122 7.34 -16.83 -6.54
N TYR A 123 6.07 -16.97 -6.96
CA TYR A 123 4.89 -16.67 -6.13
C TYR A 123 4.91 -17.44 -4.81
N LYS A 124 4.83 -16.70 -3.71
CA LYS A 124 4.82 -17.22 -2.34
C LYS A 124 3.77 -16.48 -1.52
N VAL A 125 3.07 -17.23 -0.68
CA VAL A 125 2.06 -16.70 0.25
C VAL A 125 2.42 -17.14 1.65
N ILE A 126 2.40 -16.19 2.60
CA ILE A 126 2.64 -16.43 4.01
C ILE A 126 1.44 -15.89 4.79
N LYS A 127 0.74 -16.75 5.53
CA LYS A 127 -0.24 -16.33 6.53
C LYS A 127 0.50 -15.94 7.81
N ASN A 128 0.34 -14.70 8.23
CA ASN A 128 0.97 -14.15 9.42
C ASN A 128 0.12 -14.45 10.67
N GLY A 129 0.73 -14.39 11.86
CA GLY A 129 0.07 -14.73 13.13
C GLY A 129 -1.08 -13.80 13.55
N ASN A 130 -1.30 -12.70 12.83
CA ASN A 130 -2.38 -11.73 13.03
C ASN A 130 -3.47 -11.83 11.95
N SER A 131 -3.61 -12.99 11.28
CA SER A 131 -4.55 -13.22 10.18
C SER A 131 -4.32 -12.34 8.94
N SER A 132 -3.19 -11.65 8.84
CA SER A 132 -2.79 -10.97 7.60
C SER A 132 -2.05 -11.94 6.66
N TYR A 133 -1.95 -11.57 5.39
CA TYR A 133 -1.16 -12.30 4.41
C TYR A 133 -0.06 -11.44 3.85
N THR A 134 1.09 -12.06 3.60
CA THR A 134 2.17 -11.48 2.79
C THR A 134 2.32 -12.32 1.53
N ILE A 135 2.17 -11.69 0.38
CA ILE A 135 2.34 -12.30 -0.94
C ILE A 135 3.56 -11.68 -1.59
N THR A 136 4.47 -12.50 -2.11
CA THR A 136 5.67 -12.04 -2.81
C THR A 136 5.85 -12.75 -4.12
N PHE A 137 6.27 -12.03 -5.15
CA PHE A 137 6.62 -12.57 -6.46
C PHE A 137 7.45 -11.55 -7.25
N ASP A 138 8.08 -12.03 -8.31
CA ASP A 138 8.70 -11.18 -9.31
C ASP A 138 7.73 -11.00 -10.48
N ALA A 139 7.61 -9.77 -10.98
CA ALA A 139 6.82 -9.44 -12.16
C ALA A 139 7.59 -8.48 -13.07
N ARG A 140 7.26 -8.49 -14.35
CA ARG A 140 7.94 -7.65 -15.34
C ARG A 140 6.96 -6.64 -15.92
N SER A 141 7.36 -5.38 -15.94
CA SER A 141 6.68 -4.30 -16.65
C SER A 141 7.63 -3.79 -17.74
N HIS A 142 7.26 -4.04 -19.00
CA HIS A 142 8.09 -3.74 -20.17
C HIS A 142 9.54 -4.28 -20.08
N SER A 143 10.51 -3.41 -19.81
CA SER A 143 11.95 -3.73 -19.74
C SER A 143 12.52 -3.71 -18.32
N GLU A 144 11.66 -3.62 -17.29
CA GLU A 144 12.03 -3.56 -15.89
C GLU A 144 11.38 -4.71 -15.12
N ASN A 145 12.20 -5.42 -14.34
CA ASN A 145 11.73 -6.43 -13.40
C ASN A 145 11.49 -5.76 -12.05
N PHE A 146 10.44 -6.19 -11.36
CA PHE A 146 10.03 -5.71 -10.05
C PHE A 146 9.94 -6.87 -9.07
N ASP A 147 10.53 -6.66 -7.90
CA ASP A 147 10.21 -7.46 -6.72
C ASP A 147 8.92 -6.87 -6.13
N VAL A 148 7.86 -7.67 -6.12
CA VAL A 148 6.53 -7.26 -5.66
C VAL A 148 6.27 -7.87 -4.30
N THR A 149 5.85 -7.04 -3.35
CA THR A 149 5.36 -7.48 -2.04
C THR A 149 3.98 -6.89 -1.80
N ILE A 150 3.00 -7.74 -1.53
CA ILE A 150 1.64 -7.35 -1.18
C ILE A 150 1.38 -7.77 0.26
N HIS A 151 0.94 -6.83 1.09
CA HIS A 151 0.40 -7.13 2.41
C HIS A 151 -1.11 -6.96 2.38
N LEU A 152 -1.84 -7.99 2.82
CA LEU A 152 -3.29 -7.95 2.95
C LEU A 152 -3.65 -8.07 4.43
N TYR A 153 -4.37 -7.08 4.95
CA TYR A 153 -4.73 -7.00 6.36
C TYR A 153 -6.13 -7.58 6.62
N PRO A 154 -6.38 -8.11 7.83
CA PRO A 154 -7.67 -8.71 8.21
C PRO A 154 -8.90 -7.82 7.96
N ASN A 155 -8.72 -6.49 7.98
CA ASN A 155 -9.77 -5.51 7.74
C ASN A 155 -9.91 -5.14 6.25
N LEU A 156 -9.40 -5.99 5.35
CA LEU A 156 -9.40 -5.82 3.90
C LEU A 156 -8.58 -4.64 3.39
N ARG A 157 -7.75 -4.01 4.23
CA ARG A 157 -6.74 -3.06 3.74
C ARG A 157 -5.62 -3.80 3.03
N SER A 158 -4.96 -3.10 2.11
CA SER A 158 -3.81 -3.62 1.38
C SER A 158 -2.66 -2.62 1.34
N ASP A 159 -1.45 -3.17 1.25
CA ASP A 159 -0.26 -2.46 0.79
C ASP A 159 0.34 -3.20 -0.39
N ILE A 160 0.75 -2.47 -1.44
CA ILE A 160 1.59 -3.00 -2.52
C ILE A 160 2.91 -2.26 -2.48
N ILE A 161 4.04 -2.98 -2.43
CA ILE A 161 5.38 -2.40 -2.45
C ILE A 161 6.08 -2.92 -3.71
N LEU A 162 6.53 -1.99 -4.54
CA LEU A 162 7.25 -2.30 -5.77
C LEU A 162 8.70 -1.82 -5.65
N LYS A 163 9.64 -2.73 -5.90
CA LYS A 163 11.07 -2.43 -5.99
C LYS A 163 11.57 -2.83 -7.37
N GLY A 164 11.94 -1.85 -8.18
CA GLY A 164 12.45 -2.06 -9.53
C GLY A 164 13.97 -1.84 -9.62
N ALA A 165 14.54 -2.20 -10.76
CA ALA A 165 15.97 -2.00 -11.03
C ALA A 165 16.33 -0.60 -11.53
N LYS A 166 15.36 0.19 -12.03
CA LYS A 166 15.61 1.47 -12.71
C LYS A 166 15.00 2.67 -11.98
N ARG A 167 14.02 2.44 -11.11
CA ARG A 167 13.25 3.48 -10.42
C ARG A 167 13.34 3.31 -8.91
N PHE A 168 13.20 4.40 -8.16
CA PHE A 168 13.08 4.27 -6.70
C PHE A 168 11.81 3.51 -6.31
N PRO A 169 11.83 2.80 -5.16
CA PRO A 169 10.66 2.09 -4.67
C PRO A 169 9.44 2.99 -4.48
N ILE A 170 8.28 2.37 -4.61
CA ILE A 170 6.98 3.00 -4.37
C ILE A 170 6.09 2.03 -3.60
N ARG A 171 5.29 2.57 -2.68
CA ARG A 171 4.24 1.83 -1.97
C ARG A 171 2.88 2.37 -2.37
N TYR A 172 1.89 1.50 -2.46
CA TYR A 172 0.48 1.85 -2.64
C TYR A 172 -0.31 1.35 -1.45
N THR A 173 -1.32 2.09 -1.01
CA THR A 173 -2.22 1.65 0.07
C THR A 173 -3.67 1.79 -0.37
N GLY A 174 -4.48 0.79 -0.04
CA GLY A 174 -5.91 0.84 -0.27
C GLY A 174 -6.60 -0.39 0.27
N TYR A 175 -7.42 -1.02 -0.56
CA TYR A 175 -8.31 -2.11 -0.18
C TYR A 175 -8.25 -3.27 -1.17
N VAL A 176 -8.41 -4.48 -0.64
CA VAL A 176 -8.61 -5.70 -1.41
C VAL A 176 -10.09 -6.07 -1.41
N SER A 177 -10.59 -6.51 -2.54
CA SER A 177 -11.97 -6.95 -2.70
C SER A 177 -12.10 -8.10 -3.70
N PRO A 178 -13.24 -8.80 -3.70
CA PRO A 178 -13.54 -9.78 -4.75
C PRO A 178 -13.58 -9.11 -6.11
N ILE A 179 -13.21 -9.88 -7.13
CA ILE A 179 -13.46 -9.49 -8.53
C ILE A 179 -14.97 -9.47 -8.77
N LEU A 180 -15.51 -8.31 -9.13
CA LEU A 180 -16.88 -8.20 -9.62
C LEU A 180 -16.93 -8.78 -11.05
N GLU A 181 -17.92 -9.64 -11.31
CA GLU A 181 -18.24 -10.14 -12.65
C GLU A 181 -19.01 -9.10 -13.48
#